data_AF-A0AAF0U793-F1
#
_entry.id   AF-A0AAF0U793-F1
#
_cell.length_a   1.000
_cell.length_b   1.000
_cell.length_c   1.000
_cell.angle_alpha   90.00
_cell.angle_beta   90.00
_cell.angle_gamma   90.00
#
_symmetry.space_group_name_H-M   'P 1'
#
loop_
_entity.id
_entity.type
_entity.pdbx_description
1 polymer ?
#
loop_
_entity_poly.entity_id
_entity_poly.type
_entity_poly.pdbx_seq_one_letter_code
_entity_poly.pdbx_strand_id
1 'polypeptide(L)'
;MENEGEREKGEANNFAESFSALLKDIDDVLDFLERLKNEEYQNAVDVADQIETLKSELAFIYTYVQLSYSDLEQFEDVMTVKGQEVENLFRSILYDVDNNVDCKYDMHHVLPSLRDNIDHCISSQHRSTSSATMTEEQLNFLLLNLHHLSKFLAEHKFPLVTQYEIFQNVCGNMKDLHGLIVNGCVEHEIVECVLPQFQLMAERVGHFI
;
A
#
# COMPACT_ATOMS: atom_id res chain seq x y z
N MET A 1 20.17 -33.66 -1.16
CA MET A 1 18.86 -33.01 -1.34
C MET A 1 18.42 -32.62 0.05
N GLU A 2 18.88 -31.47 0.53
CA GLU A 2 18.19 -30.78 1.63
C GLU A 2 16.83 -30.34 1.11
N ASN A 3 15.81 -30.49 1.96
CA ASN A 3 14.41 -30.42 1.59
C ASN A 3 14.06 -29.03 1.02
N GLU A 4 13.74 -28.99 -0.27
CA GLU A 4 13.24 -27.81 -0.96
C GLU A 4 12.03 -27.19 -0.22
N GLY A 5 11.17 -28.04 0.36
CA GLY A 5 10.04 -27.60 1.20
C GLY A 5 10.40 -27.04 2.59
N GLU A 6 11.56 -27.34 3.18
CA GLU A 6 12.01 -26.67 4.41
C GLU A 6 12.59 -25.29 4.11
N ARG A 7 13.21 -25.13 2.93
CA ARG A 7 13.74 -23.86 2.45
C ARG A 7 12.63 -22.87 2.07
N GLU A 8 11.63 -23.30 1.31
CA GLU A 8 10.46 -22.48 0.94
C GLU A 8 9.70 -22.01 2.18
N LYS A 9 9.52 -22.88 3.18
CA LYS A 9 8.87 -22.52 4.44
C LYS A 9 9.67 -21.50 5.26
N GLY A 10 11.00 -21.61 5.27
CA GLY A 10 11.88 -20.64 5.92
C GLY A 10 11.86 -19.28 5.22
N GLU A 11 11.78 -19.27 3.89
CA GLU A 11 11.75 -18.04 3.09
C GLU A 11 10.41 -17.30 3.18
N ALA A 12 9.28 -18.01 3.20
CA ALA A 12 7.95 -17.42 3.44
C ALA A 12 7.83 -16.79 4.85
N ASN A 13 8.43 -17.41 5.87
CA ASN A 13 8.45 -16.84 7.22
C ASN A 13 9.23 -15.52 7.29
N ASN A 14 10.34 -15.42 6.55
CA ASN A 14 11.14 -14.19 6.52
C ASN A 14 10.38 -13.01 5.88
N PHE A 15 9.61 -13.26 4.81
CA PHE A 15 8.79 -12.20 4.20
C PHE A 15 7.67 -11.74 5.13
N ALA A 16 6.98 -12.67 5.79
CA ALA A 16 5.93 -12.33 6.76
C ALA A 16 6.46 -11.52 7.95
N GLU A 17 7.65 -11.88 8.47
CA GLU A 17 8.33 -11.12 9.51
C GLU A 17 8.71 -9.71 9.03
N SER A 18 9.27 -9.60 7.83
CA SER A 18 9.64 -8.31 7.20
C SER A 18 8.42 -7.40 7.03
N PHE A 19 7.32 -7.97 6.53
CA PHE A 19 6.06 -7.23 6.32
C PHE A 19 5.45 -6.76 7.64
N SER A 20 5.49 -7.60 8.69
CA SER A 20 5.02 -7.21 10.01
C SER A 20 5.87 -6.10 10.62
N ALA A 21 7.18 -6.11 10.40
CA ALA A 21 8.07 -5.04 10.86
C ALA A 21 7.81 -3.72 10.11
N LEU A 22 7.65 -3.79 8.78
CA LEU A 22 7.27 -2.66 7.95
C LEU A 22 5.93 -2.04 8.41
N LEU A 23 4.94 -2.88 8.69
CA LEU A 23 3.63 -2.47 9.19
C LEU A 23 3.73 -1.62 10.46
N LYS A 24 4.53 -2.10 11.41
CA LYS A 24 4.74 -1.40 12.68
C LYS A 24 5.37 -0.03 12.46
N ASP A 25 6.39 0.06 11.59
CA ASP A 25 7.04 1.34 11.31
C ASP A 25 6.11 2.32 10.59
N ILE A 26 5.25 1.83 9.69
CA ILE A 26 4.22 2.65 9.05
C ILE A 26 3.23 3.17 10.11
N ASP A 27 2.77 2.33 11.03
CA ASP A 27 1.87 2.74 12.11
C ASP A 27 2.51 3.80 13.02
N ASP A 28 3.78 3.60 13.39
CA ASP A 28 4.56 4.56 14.19
C ASP A 28 4.67 5.93 13.47
N VAL A 29 4.91 5.93 12.15
CA VAL A 29 4.90 7.16 11.34
C VAL A 29 3.51 7.79 11.27
N LEU A 30 2.46 7.01 11.05
CA LEU A 30 1.10 7.53 10.94
C LEU A 30 0.63 8.17 12.26
N ASP A 31 0.93 7.57 13.41
CA ASP A 31 0.65 8.13 14.73
C ASP A 31 1.41 9.45 14.95
N PHE A 32 2.69 9.51 14.54
CA PHE A 32 3.46 10.75 14.55
C PHE A 32 2.80 11.84 13.69
N LEU A 33 2.40 11.54 12.46
CA LEU A 33 1.75 12.52 11.57
C LEU A 33 0.41 13.02 12.12
N GLU A 34 -0.34 12.15 12.80
CA GLU A 34 -1.60 12.53 13.43
C GLU A 34 -1.37 13.45 14.64
N ARG A 35 -0.35 13.17 15.47
CA ARG A 35 0.06 14.07 16.55
C ARG A 35 0.51 15.42 16.00
N LEU A 36 1.31 15.41 14.95
CA LEU A 36 1.81 16.62 14.29
C LEU A 36 0.68 17.50 13.72
N LYS A 37 -0.38 16.87 13.17
CA LYS A 37 -1.58 17.56 12.69
C LYS A 37 -2.35 18.28 13.79
N ASN A 38 -2.27 17.80 15.02
CA ASN A 38 -2.97 18.35 16.18
C ASN A 38 -2.19 19.49 16.89
N GLU A 39 -0.97 19.80 16.45
CA GLU A 39 -0.15 20.89 17.01
C GLU A 39 -0.20 22.17 16.14
N GLU A 40 0.06 23.35 16.73
CA GLU A 40 0.03 24.68 16.06
C GLU A 40 1.07 24.86 14.92
N TYR A 41 1.88 23.84 14.62
CA TYR A 41 2.89 23.88 13.55
C TYR A 41 2.29 23.87 12.12
N GLN A 42 0.98 23.62 11.99
CA GLN A 42 0.24 23.50 10.72
C GLN A 42 -0.06 24.82 9.98
N ASN A 43 0.49 25.97 10.41
CA ASN A 43 0.10 27.26 9.83
C ASN A 43 0.54 27.48 8.36
N ALA A 44 1.32 26.56 7.78
CA ALA A 44 1.71 26.58 6.37
C ALA A 44 0.93 25.51 5.59
N VAL A 45 0.17 25.95 4.58
CA VAL A 45 -0.59 25.09 3.64
C VAL A 45 0.30 23.97 3.06
N ASP A 46 1.57 24.27 2.81
CA ASP A 46 2.55 23.34 2.22
C ASP A 46 2.83 22.11 3.10
N VAL A 47 2.87 22.26 4.42
CA VAL A 47 3.14 21.14 5.35
C VAL A 47 1.94 20.18 5.42
N ALA A 48 0.72 20.71 5.37
CA ALA A 48 -0.49 19.90 5.35
C ALA A 48 -0.55 19.03 4.07
N ASP A 49 -0.24 19.61 2.92
CA ASP A 49 -0.20 18.90 1.63
C ASP A 49 0.91 17.83 1.61
N GLN A 50 2.09 18.12 2.18
CA GLN A 50 3.17 17.14 2.33
C GLN A 50 2.76 15.95 3.22
N ILE A 51 2.05 16.20 4.34
CA ILE A 51 1.58 15.15 5.25
C ILE A 51 0.58 14.22 4.56
N GLU A 52 -0.42 14.77 3.86
CA GLU A 52 -1.41 13.93 3.16
C GLU A 52 -0.76 13.17 1.98
N THR A 53 0.25 13.76 1.33
CA THR A 53 1.06 13.07 0.31
C THR A 53 1.84 11.92 0.92
N LEU A 54 2.51 12.12 2.05
CA LEU A 54 3.27 11.07 2.75
C LEU A 54 2.35 9.91 3.19
N LYS A 55 1.18 10.21 3.78
CA LYS A 55 0.18 9.19 4.15
C LYS A 55 -0.20 8.33 2.94
N SER A 56 -0.34 8.95 1.77
CA SER A 56 -0.69 8.27 0.53
C SER A 56 0.45 7.40 -0.01
N GLU A 57 1.69 7.87 0.04
CA GLU A 57 2.85 7.07 -0.38
C GLU A 57 3.08 5.86 0.56
N LEU A 58 2.87 6.02 1.87
CA LEU A 58 2.91 4.91 2.83
C LEU A 58 1.79 3.88 2.56
N ALA A 59 0.56 4.34 2.29
CA ALA A 59 -0.54 3.47 1.91
C ALA A 59 -0.27 2.73 0.60
N PHE A 60 0.42 3.37 -0.35
CA PHE A 60 0.85 2.74 -1.59
C PHE A 60 1.85 1.63 -1.33
N ILE A 61 2.94 1.91 -0.61
CA ILE A 61 3.97 0.93 -0.25
C ILE A 61 3.33 -0.28 0.42
N TYR A 62 2.49 -0.03 1.42
CA TYR A 62 1.79 -1.09 2.13
C TYR A 62 0.94 -1.96 1.18
N THR A 63 0.10 -1.32 0.37
CA THR A 63 -0.78 -2.00 -0.60
C THR A 63 0.03 -2.82 -1.60
N TYR A 64 1.14 -2.26 -2.08
CA TYR A 64 1.96 -2.88 -3.10
C TYR A 64 2.71 -4.10 -2.55
N VAL A 65 3.23 -4.03 -1.32
CA VAL A 65 3.80 -5.18 -0.61
C VAL A 65 2.74 -6.25 -0.37
N GLN A 66 1.52 -5.86 -0.02
CA GLN A 66 0.43 -6.81 0.17
C GLN A 66 -0.01 -7.49 -1.13
N LEU A 67 0.10 -6.83 -2.28
CA LEU A 67 -0.18 -7.41 -3.60
C LEU A 67 0.99 -8.23 -4.15
N SER A 68 2.18 -8.10 -3.56
CA SER A 68 3.44 -8.69 -4.06
C SER A 68 3.46 -10.22 -4.04
N TYR A 69 2.55 -10.86 -3.30
CA TYR A 69 2.27 -12.29 -3.39
C TYR A 69 1.82 -12.74 -4.80
N SER A 70 1.53 -11.80 -5.70
CA SER A 70 1.09 -12.05 -7.08
C SER A 70 2.21 -11.96 -8.12
N ASP A 71 3.50 -12.03 -7.72
CA ASP A 71 4.68 -11.92 -8.61
C ASP A 71 4.62 -10.71 -9.57
N LEU A 72 4.60 -9.51 -8.98
CA LEU A 72 4.61 -8.25 -9.74
C LEU A 72 5.99 -8.02 -10.39
N GLU A 73 6.06 -8.06 -11.73
CA GLU A 73 7.31 -7.94 -12.51
C GLU A 73 8.11 -6.66 -12.20
N GLN A 74 7.43 -5.56 -11.84
CA GLN A 74 8.04 -4.27 -11.53
C GLN A 74 8.10 -3.98 -10.02
N PHE A 75 8.03 -5.01 -9.17
CA PHE A 75 7.93 -4.79 -7.73
C PHE A 75 9.14 -4.02 -7.17
N GLU A 76 10.34 -4.54 -7.40
CA GLU A 76 11.60 -3.99 -6.91
C GLU A 76 11.80 -2.54 -7.37
N ASP A 77 11.67 -2.27 -8.67
CA ASP A 77 11.85 -0.95 -9.25
C ASP A 77 10.88 0.08 -8.65
N VAL A 78 9.59 -0.27 -8.57
CA VAL A 78 8.55 0.62 -8.04
C VAL A 78 8.75 0.87 -6.55
N MET A 79 9.01 -0.17 -5.77
CA MET A 79 9.22 -0.05 -4.32
C MET A 79 10.47 0.75 -3.98
N THR A 80 11.54 0.62 -4.76
CA THR A 80 12.77 1.39 -4.56
C THR A 80 12.52 2.88 -4.76
N VAL A 81 11.82 3.25 -5.84
CA VAL A 81 11.45 4.65 -6.10
C VAL A 81 10.53 5.18 -4.99
N LYS A 82 9.52 4.40 -4.60
CA LYS A 82 8.55 4.79 -3.58
C LYS A 82 9.17 4.94 -2.19
N GLY A 83 10.08 4.05 -1.82
CA GLY A 83 10.85 4.16 -0.58
C GLY A 83 11.67 5.45 -0.52
N GLN A 84 12.24 5.87 -1.65
CA GLN A 84 12.96 7.15 -1.73
C GLN A 84 12.04 8.36 -1.63
N GLU A 85 10.86 8.32 -2.25
CA GLU A 85 9.86 9.38 -2.17
C GLU A 85 9.37 9.56 -0.72
N VAL A 86 9.09 8.46 -0.01
CA VAL A 86 8.73 8.48 1.42
C VAL A 86 9.84 9.09 2.26
N GLU A 87 11.10 8.68 2.06
CA GLU A 87 12.24 9.23 2.81
C GLU A 87 12.38 10.74 2.60
N ASN A 88 12.27 11.19 1.34
CA ASN A 88 12.40 12.60 0.99
C ASN A 88 11.26 13.44 1.58
N LEU A 89 10.01 12.98 1.49
CA LEU A 89 8.84 13.65 2.06
C LEU A 89 8.93 13.73 3.58
N PHE A 90 9.29 12.63 4.23
CA PHE A 90 9.42 12.57 5.68
C PHE A 90 10.49 13.55 6.18
N ARG A 91 11.65 13.60 5.51
CA ARG A 91 12.72 14.58 5.79
C ARG A 91 12.27 16.02 5.56
N SER A 92 11.50 16.28 4.51
CA SER A 92 10.95 17.61 4.22
C SER A 92 10.06 18.09 5.37
N ILE A 93 9.13 17.24 5.81
CA ILE A 93 8.23 17.54 6.94
C ILE A 93 9.03 17.81 8.21
N LEU A 94 10.04 16.99 8.52
CA LEU A 94 10.90 17.21 9.68
C LEU A 94 11.79 18.45 9.59
N TYR A 95 12.10 18.94 8.40
CA TYR A 95 12.87 20.17 8.22
C TYR A 95 11.99 21.41 8.38
N ASP A 96 10.75 21.34 7.86
CA ASP A 96 9.79 22.43 7.93
C ASP A 96 9.20 22.61 9.33
N VAL A 97 9.10 21.52 10.08
CA VAL A 97 8.73 21.53 11.50
C VAL A 97 10.00 21.69 12.34
N ASP A 98 9.97 22.52 13.40
CA ASP A 98 11.12 22.81 14.28
C ASP A 98 12.03 21.57 14.51
N ASN A 99 13.34 21.74 14.32
CA ASN A 99 14.36 20.67 14.40
C ASN A 99 14.33 19.83 15.69
N ASN A 100 13.65 20.31 16.74
CA ASN A 100 13.46 19.56 17.99
C ASN A 100 12.30 18.54 17.95
N VAL A 101 11.47 18.54 16.90
CA VAL A 101 10.31 17.64 16.78
C VAL A 101 10.75 16.20 16.58
N ASP A 102 11.80 15.94 15.80
CA ASP A 102 12.38 14.60 15.67
C ASP A 102 12.80 14.04 17.04
N CYS A 103 13.46 14.86 17.86
CA CYS A 103 13.82 14.53 19.25
C CYS A 103 12.61 14.34 20.19
N LYS A 104 11.57 15.15 20.01
CA LYS A 104 10.36 15.13 20.84
C LYS A 104 9.53 13.86 20.64
N TYR A 105 9.53 13.32 19.44
CA TYR A 105 8.71 12.17 19.05
C TYR A 105 9.50 10.86 18.89
N ASP A 106 10.79 10.84 19.24
CA ASP A 106 11.66 9.65 19.13
C ASP A 106 11.75 9.10 17.68
N MET A 107 11.65 9.99 16.68
CA MET A 107 11.56 9.58 15.26
C MET A 107 12.92 9.25 14.62
N HIS A 108 14.01 9.43 15.35
CA HIS A 108 15.39 9.25 14.86
C HIS A 108 15.71 7.78 14.56
N HIS A 109 14.94 6.87 15.14
CA HIS A 109 15.02 5.43 14.87
C HIS A 109 13.97 4.94 13.89
N VAL A 110 12.83 5.63 13.77
CA VAL A 110 11.70 5.19 12.94
C VAL A 110 12.02 5.33 11.46
N LEU A 111 12.60 6.45 11.02
CA LEU A 111 12.92 6.63 9.59
C LEU A 111 13.96 5.62 9.07
N PRO A 112 15.10 5.40 9.77
CA PRO A 112 16.03 4.33 9.38
C PRO A 112 15.38 2.94 9.38
N SER A 113 14.59 2.62 10.40
CA SER A 113 13.90 1.33 10.50
C SER A 113 12.92 1.11 9.34
N LEU A 114 12.12 2.13 9.02
CA LEU A 114 11.16 2.09 7.91
C LEU A 114 11.88 1.81 6.59
N ARG A 115 13.02 2.49 6.36
CA ARG A 115 13.83 2.29 5.16
C ARG A 115 14.38 0.87 5.08
N ASP A 116 14.98 0.40 6.16
CA ASP A 116 15.55 -0.94 6.24
C ASP A 116 14.47 -2.01 6.00
N ASN A 117 13.27 -1.82 6.56
CA ASN A 117 12.15 -2.75 6.39
C ASN A 117 11.55 -2.73 4.97
N ILE A 118 11.53 -1.57 4.30
CA ILE A 118 11.18 -1.48 2.87
C ILE A 118 12.18 -2.27 2.03
N ASP A 119 13.48 -2.03 2.23
CA ASP A 119 14.55 -2.73 1.50
C ASP A 119 14.52 -4.24 1.79
N HIS A 120 14.17 -4.62 3.02
CA HIS A 120 13.99 -6.03 3.39
C HIS A 120 12.78 -6.66 2.70
N CYS A 121 11.65 -5.97 2.58
CA CYS A 121 10.48 -6.44 1.82
C CYS A 121 10.81 -6.64 0.33
N ILE A 122 11.58 -5.72 -0.27
CA ILE A 122 12.05 -5.83 -1.67
C ILE A 122 12.88 -7.11 -1.85
N SER A 123 13.89 -7.29 -1.00
CA SER A 123 14.81 -8.43 -1.12
C SER A 123 14.18 -9.79 -0.79
N SER A 124 13.12 -9.81 0.04
CA SER A 124 12.44 -11.03 0.46
C SER A 124 11.30 -11.46 -0.46
N GLN A 125 10.74 -10.56 -1.28
CA GLN A 125 9.67 -10.89 -2.23
C GLN A 125 10.05 -12.05 -3.16
N HIS A 126 11.27 -12.03 -3.71
CA HIS A 126 11.77 -13.08 -4.62
C HIS A 126 11.92 -14.47 -4.00
N ARG A 127 11.66 -14.60 -2.69
CA ARG A 127 11.81 -15.84 -1.94
C ARG A 127 10.49 -16.35 -1.37
N SER A 128 9.41 -15.58 -1.48
CA SER A 128 8.11 -15.98 -0.97
C SER A 128 7.37 -16.83 -2.00
N THR A 129 7.17 -18.12 -1.73
CA THR A 129 6.32 -18.96 -2.55
C THR A 129 4.86 -18.51 -2.40
N SER A 130 4.12 -18.34 -3.50
CA SER A 130 2.78 -17.71 -3.56
C SER A 130 1.63 -18.48 -2.87
N SER A 131 1.91 -19.32 -1.87
CA SER A 131 0.96 -20.28 -1.31
C SER A 131 0.21 -19.80 -0.05
N ALA A 132 0.35 -18.54 0.35
CA ALA A 132 -0.32 -18.01 1.55
C ALA A 132 -1.68 -17.40 1.18
N THR A 133 -2.78 -18.05 1.60
CA THR A 133 -4.12 -17.48 1.53
C THR A 133 -4.17 -16.21 2.37
N MET A 134 -4.48 -15.07 1.74
CA MET A 134 -4.67 -13.78 2.43
C MET A 134 -5.82 -13.88 3.44
N THR A 135 -5.62 -13.41 4.67
CA THR A 135 -6.66 -13.47 5.70
C THR A 135 -7.76 -12.43 5.44
N GLU A 136 -8.95 -12.63 6.04
CA GLU A 136 -10.06 -11.66 5.94
C GLU A 136 -9.68 -10.26 6.46
N GLU A 137 -8.92 -10.21 7.57
CA GLU A 137 -8.41 -8.96 8.13
C GLU A 137 -7.46 -8.24 7.16
N GLN A 138 -6.55 -9.00 6.55
CA GLN A 138 -5.64 -8.48 5.52
C GLN A 138 -6.44 -7.96 4.31
N LEU A 139 -7.44 -8.70 3.82
CA LEU A 139 -8.28 -8.28 2.71
C LEU A 139 -9.04 -6.98 3.03
N ASN A 140 -9.64 -6.88 4.22
CA ASN A 140 -10.34 -5.66 4.65
C ASN A 140 -9.41 -4.45 4.69
N PHE A 141 -8.18 -4.66 5.16
CA PHE A 141 -7.18 -3.60 5.24
C PHE A 141 -6.66 -3.20 3.85
N LEU A 142 -6.49 -4.15 2.92
CA LEU A 142 -6.17 -3.88 1.51
C LEU A 142 -7.24 -3.00 0.86
N LEU A 143 -8.52 -3.35 1.03
CA LEU A 143 -9.63 -2.60 0.47
C LEU A 143 -9.71 -1.18 1.04
N LEU A 144 -9.44 -1.03 2.35
CA LEU A 144 -9.37 0.27 2.99
C LEU A 144 -8.28 1.15 2.38
N ASN A 145 -7.07 0.61 2.19
CA ASN A 145 -5.96 1.36 1.61
C ASN A 145 -6.19 1.68 0.13
N LEU A 146 -6.73 0.75 -0.65
CA LEU A 146 -7.13 1.02 -2.05
C LEU A 146 -8.17 2.13 -2.13
N HIS A 147 -9.16 2.15 -1.22
CA HIS A 147 -10.13 3.23 -1.13
C HIS A 147 -9.45 4.57 -0.81
N HIS A 148 -8.56 4.62 0.20
CA HIS A 148 -7.82 5.85 0.54
C HIS A 148 -6.97 6.36 -0.61
N LEU A 149 -6.21 5.49 -1.27
CA LEU A 149 -5.42 5.82 -2.45
C LEU A 149 -6.29 6.35 -3.58
N SER A 150 -7.41 5.67 -3.88
CA SER A 150 -8.33 6.09 -4.94
C SER A 150 -8.90 7.48 -4.68
N LYS A 151 -9.25 7.77 -3.43
CA LYS A 151 -9.76 9.07 -2.99
C LYS A 151 -8.68 10.15 -3.13
N PHE A 152 -7.49 9.92 -2.58
CA PHE A 152 -6.38 10.87 -2.68
C PHE A 152 -6.01 11.16 -4.14
N LEU A 153 -5.92 10.13 -4.97
CA LEU A 153 -5.65 10.28 -6.40
C LEU A 153 -6.71 11.15 -7.08
N ALA A 154 -8.00 10.88 -6.83
CA ALA A 154 -9.10 11.66 -7.39
C ALA A 154 -9.10 13.13 -6.93
N GLU A 155 -8.77 13.39 -5.67
CA GLU A 155 -8.78 14.74 -5.09
C GLU A 155 -7.54 15.56 -5.47
N HIS A 156 -6.35 14.95 -5.51
CA HIS A 156 -5.08 15.68 -5.58
C HIS A 156 -4.31 15.53 -6.91
N LYS A 157 -4.29 14.33 -7.52
CA LYS A 157 -3.56 14.11 -8.79
C LYS A 157 -4.45 14.25 -10.01
N PHE A 158 -5.72 13.90 -9.84
CA PHE A 158 -6.68 13.75 -10.90
C PHE A 158 -7.97 14.54 -10.66
N PRO A 159 -7.93 15.79 -10.15
CA PRO A 159 -9.14 16.56 -9.86
C PRO A 159 -9.98 16.83 -11.11
N LEU A 160 -9.40 16.64 -12.30
CA LEU A 160 -10.02 16.80 -13.62
C LEU A 160 -10.18 15.48 -14.40
N VAL A 161 -9.84 14.33 -13.81
CA VAL A 161 -10.01 13.06 -14.52
C VAL A 161 -11.49 12.86 -14.82
N THR A 162 -11.77 12.80 -16.11
CA THR A 162 -13.13 12.63 -16.60
C THR A 162 -13.67 11.28 -16.12
N GLN A 163 -14.97 11.21 -15.83
CA GLN A 163 -15.66 9.97 -15.45
C GLN A 163 -15.35 8.78 -16.38
N TYR A 164 -14.96 9.07 -17.63
CA TYR A 164 -14.55 8.12 -18.65
C TYR A 164 -13.27 7.33 -18.32
N GLU A 165 -12.26 7.95 -17.72
CA GLU A 165 -10.99 7.28 -17.40
C GLU A 165 -11.11 6.42 -16.14
N ILE A 166 -11.89 6.89 -15.15
CA ILE A 166 -12.34 6.07 -14.02
C ILE A 166 -13.09 4.84 -14.54
N PHE A 167 -13.99 5.05 -15.50
CA PHE A 167 -14.74 3.97 -16.13
C PHE A 167 -13.83 2.97 -16.87
N GLN A 168 -12.85 3.45 -17.64
CA GLN A 168 -11.88 2.57 -18.31
C GLN A 168 -11.05 1.75 -17.33
N ASN A 169 -10.58 2.35 -16.23
CA ASN A 169 -9.80 1.64 -15.21
C ASN A 169 -10.64 0.58 -14.48
N VAL A 170 -11.89 0.89 -14.15
CA VAL A 170 -12.85 -0.07 -13.59
C VAL A 170 -13.08 -1.24 -14.56
N CYS A 171 -13.28 -0.97 -15.85
CA CYS A 171 -13.43 -2.02 -16.87
C CYS A 171 -12.16 -2.87 -17.05
N GLY A 172 -10.97 -2.25 -16.97
CA GLY A 172 -9.69 -2.95 -16.98
C GLY A 172 -9.56 -3.92 -15.82
N ASN A 173 -9.77 -3.44 -14.60
CA ASN A 173 -9.71 -4.26 -13.38
C ASN A 173 -10.72 -5.42 -13.38
N MET A 174 -11.93 -5.19 -13.91
CA MET A 174 -12.92 -6.28 -14.07
C MET A 174 -12.44 -7.36 -15.03
N LYS A 175 -11.80 -6.95 -16.14
CA LYS A 175 -11.27 -7.88 -17.14
C LYS A 175 -10.13 -8.72 -16.57
N ASP A 176 -9.24 -8.09 -15.81
CA ASP A 176 -8.10 -8.78 -15.19
C ASP A 176 -8.57 -9.76 -14.12
N LEU A 177 -9.51 -9.35 -13.26
CA LEU A 177 -10.12 -10.27 -12.29
C LEU A 177 -10.86 -11.42 -12.99
N HIS A 178 -11.61 -11.15 -14.05
CA HIS A 178 -12.23 -12.21 -14.84
C HIS A 178 -11.20 -13.20 -15.37
N GLY A 179 -10.04 -12.72 -15.83
CA GLY A 179 -8.91 -13.56 -16.22
C GLY A 179 -8.42 -14.45 -15.07
N LEU A 180 -8.24 -13.87 -13.88
CA LEU A 180 -7.84 -14.62 -12.68
C LEU A 180 -8.86 -15.70 -12.29
N ILE A 181 -10.16 -15.40 -12.39
CA ILE A 181 -11.25 -16.36 -12.14
C ILE A 181 -11.22 -17.51 -13.15
N VAL A 182 -11.15 -17.20 -14.45
CA VAL A 182 -11.17 -18.20 -15.53
C VAL A 182 -9.93 -19.10 -15.47
N ASN A 183 -8.80 -18.57 -15.02
CA ASN A 183 -7.56 -19.33 -14.87
C ASN A 183 -7.50 -20.13 -13.56
N GLY A 184 -8.51 -20.02 -12.69
CA GLY A 184 -8.55 -20.71 -11.39
C GLY A 184 -7.55 -20.17 -10.37
N CYS A 185 -7.03 -18.96 -10.59
CA CYS A 185 -6.08 -18.29 -9.70
C CYS A 185 -6.75 -17.67 -8.46
N VAL A 186 -8.08 -17.63 -8.42
CA VAL A 186 -8.88 -17.09 -7.32
C VAL A 186 -9.75 -18.21 -6.77
N GLU A 187 -9.69 -18.42 -5.46
CA GLU A 187 -10.50 -19.42 -4.77
C GLU A 187 -12.00 -19.14 -4.95
N HIS A 188 -12.78 -20.20 -5.09
CA HIS A 188 -14.22 -20.12 -5.36
C HIS A 188 -14.98 -19.26 -4.34
N GLU A 189 -14.57 -19.33 -3.07
CA GLU A 189 -15.17 -18.60 -1.95
C GLU A 189 -14.96 -17.07 -2.08
N ILE A 190 -13.82 -16.65 -2.64
CA ILE A 190 -13.56 -15.23 -2.96
C ILE A 190 -14.47 -14.80 -4.10
N VAL A 191 -14.60 -15.61 -5.15
CA VAL A 191 -15.48 -15.30 -6.30
C VAL A 191 -16.93 -15.09 -5.85
N GLU A 192 -17.45 -15.95 -4.97
CA GLU A 192 -18.80 -15.81 -4.43
C GLU A 192 -18.99 -14.53 -3.61
N CYS A 193 -17.96 -14.09 -2.89
CA CYS A 193 -17.99 -12.84 -2.13
C CYS A 193 -17.97 -11.58 -3.02
N VAL A 194 -17.17 -11.57 -4.10
CA VAL A 194 -17.00 -10.36 -4.92
C VAL A 194 -18.01 -10.25 -6.06
N LEU A 195 -18.53 -11.37 -6.56
CA LEU A 195 -19.46 -11.42 -7.70
C LEU A 195 -20.71 -10.51 -7.54
N PRO A 196 -21.38 -10.45 -6.37
CA PRO A 196 -22.53 -9.54 -6.18
C PRO A 196 -22.16 -8.06 -6.33
N GLN A 197 -20.94 -7.67 -5.90
CA GLN A 197 -20.46 -6.30 -6.01
C GLN A 197 -20.19 -5.92 -7.48
N PHE A 198 -19.69 -6.86 -8.29
CA PHE A 198 -19.53 -6.65 -9.72
C PHE A 198 -20.86 -6.52 -10.45
N GLN A 199 -21.86 -7.32 -10.08
CA GLN A 199 -23.21 -7.20 -10.65
C GLN A 199 -23.84 -5.84 -10.34
N LEU A 200 -23.74 -5.39 -9.08
CA LEU A 200 -24.18 -4.05 -8.67
C LEU A 200 -23.43 -2.94 -9.40
N MET A 201 -22.13 -3.10 -9.61
CA MET A 201 -21.31 -2.13 -10.35
C MET A 201 -21.71 -2.08 -11.83
N ALA A 202 -21.94 -3.24 -12.46
CA ALA A 202 -22.40 -3.35 -13.84
C ALA A 202 -23.80 -2.73 -14.02
N GLU A 203 -24.72 -2.93 -13.07
CA GLU A 203 -26.04 -2.25 -13.07
C GLU A 203 -25.88 -0.74 -12.98
N ARG A 204 -25.09 -0.24 -12.02
CA ARG A 204 -24.84 1.19 -11.84
C ARG A 204 -24.22 1.83 -13.08
N VAL A 205 -23.27 1.15 -13.70
CA VAL A 205 -22.66 1.55 -14.98
C VAL A 205 -23.67 1.55 -16.11
N GLY A 206 -24.51 0.52 -16.22
CA GLY A 206 -25.54 0.42 -17.24
C GLY A 206 -26.55 1.56 -17.20
N HIS A 207 -26.74 2.19 -16.03
CA HIS A 207 -27.56 3.39 -15.90
C HIS A 207 -26.92 4.68 -16.46
N PHE A 208 -25.62 4.68 -16.77
CA PHE A 208 -24.93 5.81 -17.40
C PHE A 208 -24.93 5.76 -18.94
N ILE A 209 -25.44 4.68 -19.56
CA ILE A 209 -25.50 4.45 -21.01
C ILE A 209 -26.95 4.60 -21.49
#